data_AF-A0AAE9KMQ5-F1
#
_entry.id   AF-A0AAE9KMQ5-F1
#
_cell.length_a   1.000
_cell.length_b   1.000
_cell.length_c   1.000
_cell.angle_alpha   90.00
_cell.angle_beta   90.00
_cell.angle_gamma   90.00
#
_symmetry.space_group_name_H-M   'P 1'
#
loop_
_entity.id
_entity.type
_entity.pdbx_description
1 polymer ?
#
loop_
_entity_poly.entity_id
_entity_poly.type
_entity_poly.pdbx_seq_one_letter_code
_entity_poly.pdbx_strand_id
1 'polypeptide(L)'
;MNKVHRPILVFGATGRQGGSVAKALLEAHWPVCAFVQSPFKPASIALREAGAELVQGSLDDANLIASAMKDVYGVFSVMPANLSAEEEVCYGTRLADLAAKNGVEHFIYSSGASAGDKLTGVARFDAKPLIEAHIRELPLTATIIRPMIFMEMLVRPGFGLEEGRLVSLIHRDHSIQLTAVQDIGKIVAALFADRARFAGMTLKIASDRVTGQELEAAFSEAAGRSITYARFPDEVLAANADLGHMASSLEDGPLAEQVDLGLMREINPELVSLRSWLMGEGREKLEEALRRKQPKALPRTLLSDPVTRLI
;
A
#
# COMPACT_ATOMS: atom_id res chain seq x y z
N MET A 1 -14.71 19.75 -25.42
CA MET A 1 -15.19 20.33 -24.16
C MET A 1 -14.54 19.54 -23.04
N ASN A 2 -13.59 20.14 -22.30
CA ASN A 2 -13.02 19.48 -21.12
C ASN A 2 -14.15 19.30 -20.12
N LYS A 3 -14.53 18.05 -19.81
CA LYS A 3 -15.35 17.80 -18.62
C LYS A 3 -14.53 18.33 -17.44
N VAL A 4 -15.03 19.37 -16.77
CA VAL A 4 -14.46 19.77 -15.50
C VAL A 4 -14.79 18.64 -14.54
N HIS A 5 -13.81 17.78 -14.27
CA HIS A 5 -13.96 16.71 -13.32
C HIS A 5 -14.14 17.33 -11.94
N ARG A 6 -15.16 16.92 -11.18
CA ARG A 6 -15.21 17.22 -9.75
C ARG A 6 -13.99 16.57 -9.07
N PRO A 7 -13.45 17.18 -8.02
CA PRO A 7 -12.19 16.74 -7.44
C PRO A 7 -12.28 15.35 -6.83
N ILE A 8 -11.12 14.70 -6.69
CA ILE A 8 -10.95 13.50 -5.88
C ILE A 8 -10.25 13.88 -4.58
N LEU A 9 -10.88 13.55 -3.46
CA LEU A 9 -10.31 13.76 -2.13
C LEU A 9 -9.41 12.57 -1.77
N VAL A 10 -8.15 12.84 -1.46
CA VAL A 10 -7.14 11.80 -1.15
C VAL A 10 -6.75 11.91 0.31
N PHE A 11 -7.11 10.90 1.10
CA PHE A 11 -6.56 10.70 2.45
C PHE A 11 -5.21 10.00 2.38
N GLY A 12 -4.34 10.29 3.36
CA GLY A 12 -2.98 9.73 3.36
C GLY A 12 -2.10 10.25 2.22
N ALA A 13 -2.43 11.41 1.63
CA ALA A 13 -1.77 11.96 0.45
C ALA A 13 -0.26 12.21 0.63
N THR A 14 0.22 12.41 1.86
CA THR A 14 1.65 12.56 2.16
C THR A 14 2.37 11.24 2.44
N GLY A 15 1.63 10.13 2.47
CA GLY A 15 2.15 8.78 2.60
C GLY A 15 2.48 8.15 1.25
N ARG A 16 2.94 6.89 1.28
CA ARG A 16 3.39 6.17 0.08
C ARG A 16 2.26 5.96 -0.93
N GLN A 17 1.17 5.32 -0.49
CA GLN A 17 0.05 5.00 -1.37
C GLN A 17 -0.70 6.26 -1.80
N GLY A 18 -1.16 7.07 -0.83
CA GLY A 18 -1.91 8.29 -1.13
C GLY A 18 -1.10 9.31 -1.95
N GLY A 19 0.21 9.41 -1.75
CA GLY A 19 1.07 10.27 -2.56
C GLY A 19 1.20 9.78 -4.00
N SER A 20 1.35 8.46 -4.21
CA SER A 20 1.31 7.88 -5.54
C SER A 20 -0.04 8.08 -6.23
N VAL A 21 -1.15 7.91 -5.50
CA VAL A 21 -2.50 8.15 -6.01
C VAL A 21 -2.69 9.62 -6.39
N ALA A 22 -2.34 10.55 -5.51
CA ALA A 22 -2.46 11.98 -5.80
C ALA A 22 -1.64 12.37 -7.04
N LYS A 23 -0.41 11.87 -7.16
CA LYS A 23 0.45 12.11 -8.34
C LYS A 23 -0.19 11.56 -9.62
N ALA A 24 -0.61 10.30 -9.63
CA ALA A 24 -1.21 9.67 -10.80
C ALA A 24 -2.52 10.34 -11.23
N LEU A 25 -3.34 10.79 -10.27
CA LEU A 25 -4.56 11.54 -10.54
C LEU A 25 -4.27 12.90 -11.20
N LEU A 26 -3.28 13.63 -10.71
CA LEU A 26 -2.83 14.90 -11.30
C LEU A 26 -2.30 14.69 -12.73
N GLU A 27 -1.49 13.65 -12.95
CA GLU A 27 -0.99 13.28 -14.30
C GLU A 27 -2.14 12.90 -15.25
N ALA A 28 -3.19 12.26 -14.72
CA ALA A 28 -4.43 11.96 -15.43
C ALA A 28 -5.41 13.17 -15.51
N HIS A 29 -4.97 14.37 -15.13
CA HIS A 29 -5.73 15.62 -15.20
C HIS A 29 -7.01 15.67 -14.36
N TRP A 30 -7.10 14.84 -13.30
CA TRP A 30 -8.13 14.98 -12.29
C TRP A 30 -7.76 16.11 -11.31
N PRO A 31 -8.71 16.98 -10.92
CA PRO A 31 -8.50 17.85 -9.78
C PRO A 31 -8.36 17.03 -8.51
N VAL A 32 -7.34 17.33 -7.70
CA VAL A 32 -7.03 16.59 -6.48
C VAL A 32 -7.13 17.51 -5.27
N CYS A 33 -7.90 17.08 -4.28
CA CYS A 33 -7.89 17.65 -2.94
C CYS A 33 -7.10 16.70 -2.02
N ALA A 34 -5.93 17.10 -1.54
CA ALA A 34 -5.11 16.32 -0.64
C ALA A 34 -5.44 16.67 0.82
N PHE A 35 -5.97 15.71 1.58
CA PHE A 35 -6.21 15.88 3.02
C PHE A 35 -4.91 15.64 3.79
N VAL A 36 -4.40 16.68 4.45
CA VAL A 36 -3.09 16.68 5.11
C VAL A 36 -3.16 17.19 6.54
N GLN A 37 -2.34 16.62 7.43
CA GLN A 37 -2.24 17.14 8.81
C GLN A 37 -1.52 18.50 8.89
N SER A 38 -0.54 18.73 8.00
CA SER A 38 0.27 19.94 7.96
C SER A 38 0.56 20.34 6.53
N PRO A 39 0.21 21.57 6.10
CA PRO A 39 0.46 22.05 4.74
C PRO A 39 1.91 22.47 4.49
N PHE A 40 2.75 22.49 5.53
CA PHE A 40 4.13 22.99 5.47
C PHE A 40 5.18 21.89 5.42
N LYS A 41 4.79 20.61 5.51
CA LYS A 41 5.73 19.49 5.34
C LYS A 41 6.18 19.40 3.88
N PRO A 42 7.43 18.94 3.60
CA PRO A 42 7.94 18.83 2.23
C PRO A 42 7.00 18.07 1.28
N ALA A 43 6.41 16.95 1.72
CA ALA A 43 5.45 16.19 0.92
C ALA A 43 4.18 16.99 0.59
N SER A 44 3.65 17.76 1.55
CA SER A 44 2.48 18.61 1.31
C SER A 44 2.78 19.76 0.36
N ILE A 45 3.98 20.35 0.48
CA ILE A 45 4.45 21.42 -0.42
C ILE A 45 4.57 20.86 -1.84
N ALA A 46 5.19 19.69 -2.01
CA ALA A 46 5.33 19.04 -3.31
C ALA A 46 3.98 18.73 -3.97
N LEU A 47 2.98 18.28 -3.20
CA LEU A 47 1.61 18.07 -3.70
C LEU A 47 0.98 19.37 -4.21
N ARG A 48 1.13 20.47 -3.45
CA ARG A 48 0.62 21.78 -3.86
C ARG A 48 1.32 22.30 -5.11
N GLU A 49 2.63 22.15 -5.19
CA GLU A 49 3.43 22.54 -6.37
C GLU A 49 3.08 21.70 -7.61
N ALA A 50 2.67 20.44 -7.41
CA ALA A 50 2.14 19.58 -8.46
C ALA A 50 0.68 19.92 -8.86
N GLY A 51 0.01 20.85 -8.17
CA GLY A 51 -1.33 21.32 -8.51
C GLY A 51 -2.46 20.77 -7.66
N ALA A 52 -2.18 20.04 -6.56
CA ALA A 52 -3.22 19.62 -5.62
C ALA A 52 -3.66 20.78 -4.71
N GLU A 53 -4.96 20.85 -4.44
CA GLU A 53 -5.50 21.69 -3.37
C GLU A 53 -5.28 21.00 -2.03
N LEU A 54 -4.75 21.72 -1.03
CA LEU A 54 -4.52 21.15 0.29
C LEU A 54 -5.69 21.46 1.23
N VAL A 55 -6.23 20.42 1.86
CA VAL A 55 -7.18 20.55 2.97
C VAL A 55 -6.45 20.16 4.26
N GLN A 56 -6.20 21.14 5.12
CA GLN A 56 -5.55 20.88 6.41
C GLN A 56 -6.56 20.36 7.43
N GLY A 57 -6.34 19.17 8.00
CA GLY A 57 -7.24 18.61 9.02
C GLY A 57 -6.70 17.39 9.77
N SER A 58 -7.41 17.00 10.83
CA SER A 58 -7.23 15.72 11.54
C SER A 58 -8.33 14.73 11.16
N LEU A 59 -8.05 13.43 11.28
CA LEU A 59 -9.06 12.36 11.14
C LEU A 59 -10.14 12.41 12.24
N ASP A 60 -9.88 13.15 13.32
CA ASP A 60 -10.84 13.41 14.40
C ASP A 60 -11.90 14.46 14.04
N ASP A 61 -11.62 15.32 13.06
CA ASP A 61 -12.52 16.41 12.70
C ASP A 61 -13.56 15.96 11.67
N ALA A 62 -14.60 15.28 12.16
CA ALA A 62 -15.68 14.76 11.31
C ALA A 62 -16.42 15.86 10.53
N ASN A 63 -16.53 17.08 11.07
CA ASN A 63 -17.20 18.19 10.40
C ASN A 63 -16.37 18.71 9.23
N LEU A 64 -15.06 18.86 9.43
CA LEU A 64 -14.15 19.23 8.36
C LEU A 64 -14.08 18.16 7.28
N ILE A 65 -14.00 16.88 7.65
CA ILE A 65 -14.03 15.77 6.69
C ILE A 65 -15.32 15.81 5.87
N ALA A 66 -16.48 15.96 6.53
CA ALA A 66 -17.77 16.07 5.84
C ALA A 66 -17.77 17.25 4.87
N SER A 67 -17.23 18.40 5.29
CA SER A 67 -17.10 19.58 4.43
C SER A 67 -16.17 19.35 3.25
N ALA A 68 -15.06 18.62 3.44
CA ALA A 68 -14.11 18.28 2.39
C ALA A 68 -14.66 17.27 1.38
N MET A 69 -15.65 16.47 1.78
CA MET A 69 -16.36 15.52 0.92
C MET A 69 -17.53 16.15 0.16
N LYS A 70 -17.86 17.42 0.40
CA LYS A 70 -18.89 18.12 -0.40
C LYS A 70 -18.37 18.36 -1.80
N ASP A 71 -19.21 18.10 -2.79
CA ASP A 71 -18.96 18.37 -4.21
C ASP A 71 -17.72 17.67 -4.80
N VAL A 72 -17.20 16.63 -4.14
CA VAL A 72 -16.15 15.76 -4.71
C VAL A 72 -16.79 14.66 -5.55
N TYR A 73 -16.09 14.22 -6.60
CA TYR A 73 -16.51 13.04 -7.37
C TYR A 73 -16.21 11.76 -6.58
N GLY A 74 -14.99 11.65 -6.06
CA GLY A 74 -14.51 10.43 -5.45
C GLY A 74 -13.64 10.68 -4.22
N VAL A 75 -13.46 9.63 -3.43
CA VAL A 75 -12.58 9.62 -2.27
C VAL A 75 -11.64 8.43 -2.37
N PHE A 76 -10.34 8.67 -2.22
CA PHE A 76 -9.37 7.60 -1.94
C PHE A 76 -9.07 7.58 -0.44
N SER A 77 -9.28 6.43 0.20
CA SER A 77 -9.11 6.22 1.62
C SER A 77 -8.03 5.17 1.90
N VAL A 78 -6.98 5.57 2.62
CA VAL A 78 -5.96 4.68 3.17
C VAL A 78 -5.65 5.12 4.60
N MET A 79 -5.58 4.16 5.51
CA MET A 79 -5.33 4.43 6.94
C MET A 79 -3.82 4.54 7.22
N PRO A 80 -3.39 5.46 8.10
CA PRO A 80 -2.01 5.50 8.58
C PRO A 80 -1.59 4.19 9.24
N ALA A 81 -0.40 3.69 8.90
CA ALA A 81 0.12 2.43 9.41
C ALA A 81 0.38 2.39 10.93
N ASN A 82 0.45 3.56 11.58
CA ASN A 82 0.82 3.71 12.98
C ASN A 82 -0.37 3.82 13.95
N LEU A 83 -1.58 3.56 13.47
CA LEU A 83 -2.78 3.52 14.29
C LEU A 83 -2.88 2.19 15.06
N SER A 84 -3.55 2.23 16.21
CA SER A 84 -4.11 1.00 16.80
C SER A 84 -5.19 0.40 15.90
N ALA A 85 -5.49 -0.88 16.07
CA ALA A 85 -6.54 -1.53 15.31
C ALA A 85 -7.91 -0.86 15.51
N GLU A 86 -8.19 -0.42 16.74
CA GLU A 86 -9.42 0.26 17.11
C GLU A 86 -9.54 1.64 16.45
N GLU A 87 -8.45 2.41 16.45
CA GLU A 87 -8.39 3.69 15.73
C GLU A 87 -8.53 3.50 14.23
N GLU A 88 -7.88 2.48 13.66
CA GLU A 88 -7.97 2.17 12.24
C GLU A 88 -9.41 1.89 11.82
N VAL A 89 -10.11 1.01 12.56
CA VAL A 89 -11.53 0.72 12.33
C VAL A 89 -12.35 1.99 12.49
N CYS A 90 -12.18 2.73 13.59
CA CYS A 90 -12.94 3.93 13.90
C CYS A 90 -12.84 4.99 12.80
N TYR A 91 -11.63 5.28 12.33
CA TYR A 91 -11.43 6.27 11.26
C TYR A 91 -11.88 5.72 9.90
N GLY A 92 -11.57 4.46 9.59
CA GLY A 92 -11.93 3.83 8.33
C GLY A 92 -13.44 3.81 8.08
N THR A 93 -14.23 3.38 9.08
CA THR A 93 -15.69 3.36 9.00
C THR A 93 -16.28 4.77 8.96
N ARG A 94 -15.76 5.71 9.77
CA ARG A 94 -16.19 7.11 9.74
C ARG A 94 -16.00 7.75 8.36
N LEU A 95 -14.87 7.52 7.69
CA LEU A 95 -14.67 8.06 6.34
C LEU A 95 -15.68 7.48 5.35
N ALA A 96 -16.00 6.19 5.45
CA ALA A 96 -17.00 5.57 4.60
C ALA A 96 -18.42 6.12 4.88
N ASP A 97 -18.80 6.29 6.15
CA ASP A 97 -20.08 6.87 6.57
C ASP A 97 -20.25 8.30 6.05
N LEU A 98 -19.21 9.12 6.20
CA LEU A 98 -19.22 10.50 5.73
C LEU A 98 -19.26 10.55 4.20
N ALA A 99 -18.60 9.64 3.50
CA ALA A 99 -18.67 9.55 2.04
C ALA A 99 -20.09 9.20 1.58
N ALA A 100 -20.73 8.21 2.21
CA ALA A 100 -22.12 7.84 1.93
C ALA A 100 -23.08 8.99 2.20
N LYS A 101 -22.94 9.67 3.35
CA LYS A 101 -23.79 10.80 3.76
C LYS A 101 -23.67 12.01 2.84
N ASN A 102 -22.49 12.28 2.30
CA ASN A 102 -22.25 13.41 1.40
C ASN A 102 -22.43 13.07 -0.09
N GLY A 103 -22.88 11.84 -0.41
CA GLY A 103 -23.18 11.44 -1.78
C GLY A 103 -21.94 11.34 -2.68
N VAL A 104 -20.80 10.92 -2.11
CA VAL A 104 -19.58 10.62 -2.90
C VAL A 104 -19.92 9.54 -3.92
N GLU A 105 -19.57 9.78 -5.19
CA GLU A 105 -19.98 8.89 -6.27
C GLU A 105 -19.13 7.63 -6.37
N HIS A 106 -17.86 7.69 -5.97
CA HIS A 106 -16.98 6.53 -5.96
C HIS A 106 -16.00 6.60 -4.80
N PHE A 107 -16.09 5.63 -3.90
CA PHE A 107 -15.18 5.50 -2.75
C PHE A 107 -14.20 4.35 -3.00
N ILE A 108 -12.90 4.66 -3.09
CA ILE A 108 -11.86 3.64 -3.23
C ILE A 108 -11.15 3.49 -1.90
N TYR A 109 -11.26 2.31 -1.29
CA TYR A 109 -10.58 1.97 -0.04
C TYR A 109 -9.36 1.09 -0.32
N SER A 110 -8.20 1.50 0.17
CA SER A 110 -7.02 0.65 0.23
C SER A 110 -7.02 -0.16 1.52
N SER A 111 -7.38 -1.42 1.37
CA SER A 111 -7.19 -2.47 2.36
C SER A 111 -5.74 -3.00 2.29
N GLY A 112 -5.53 -4.29 2.53
CA GLY A 112 -4.27 -5.01 2.34
C GLY A 112 -4.54 -6.47 1.98
N ALA A 113 -3.64 -7.09 1.22
CA ALA A 113 -3.84 -8.48 0.78
C ALA A 113 -3.86 -9.53 1.90
N SER A 114 -3.40 -9.18 3.10
CA SER A 114 -3.58 -10.00 4.29
C SER A 114 -5.03 -10.06 4.79
N ALA A 115 -5.90 -9.14 4.33
CA ALA A 115 -7.32 -9.19 4.64
C ALA A 115 -7.93 -10.44 3.99
N GLY A 116 -8.24 -11.42 4.83
CA GLY A 116 -9.03 -12.59 4.46
C GLY A 116 -10.53 -12.34 4.66
N ASP A 117 -11.35 -13.26 4.19
CA ASP A 117 -12.81 -13.18 4.35
C ASP A 117 -13.29 -13.74 5.69
N LYS A 118 -12.35 -14.19 6.55
CA LYS A 118 -12.61 -14.68 7.90
C LYS A 118 -11.77 -13.88 8.90
N LEU A 119 -12.42 -13.46 9.97
CA LEU A 119 -11.74 -12.83 11.09
C LEU A 119 -10.84 -13.85 11.79
N THR A 120 -9.64 -13.39 12.14
CA THR A 120 -8.59 -14.17 12.79
C THR A 120 -8.71 -14.16 14.31
N GLY A 121 -9.49 -13.24 14.87
CA GLY A 121 -9.56 -12.97 16.32
C GLY A 121 -8.43 -12.06 16.82
N VAL A 122 -7.53 -11.63 15.93
CA VAL A 122 -6.40 -10.76 16.25
C VAL A 122 -6.69 -9.37 15.69
N ALA A 123 -6.92 -8.40 16.58
CA ALA A 123 -7.44 -7.07 16.22
C ALA A 123 -6.71 -6.40 15.05
N ARG A 124 -5.37 -6.41 15.03
CA ARG A 124 -4.55 -5.81 13.97
C ARG A 124 -4.73 -6.45 12.58
N PHE A 125 -5.10 -7.73 12.51
CA PHE A 125 -5.37 -8.41 11.24
C PHE A 125 -6.82 -8.24 10.80
N ASP A 126 -7.70 -8.04 11.77
CA ASP A 126 -9.15 -7.95 11.57
C ASP A 126 -9.62 -6.51 11.27
N ALA A 127 -8.79 -5.49 11.55
CA ALA A 127 -9.15 -4.09 11.35
C ALA A 127 -9.61 -3.79 9.90
N LYS A 128 -8.82 -4.17 8.89
CA LYS A 128 -9.18 -3.94 7.49
C LYS A 128 -10.40 -4.75 7.04
N PRO A 129 -10.48 -6.08 7.30
CA PRO A 129 -11.72 -6.84 7.06
C PRO A 129 -12.98 -6.22 7.66
N LEU A 130 -12.90 -5.66 8.88
CA LEU A 130 -14.03 -4.99 9.53
C LEU A 130 -14.44 -3.71 8.78
N ILE A 131 -13.47 -2.90 8.33
CA ILE A 131 -13.75 -1.70 7.52
C ILE A 131 -14.35 -2.10 6.17
N GLU A 132 -13.82 -3.14 5.52
CA GLU A 132 -14.37 -3.65 4.26
C GLU A 132 -15.82 -4.13 4.41
N ALA A 133 -16.14 -4.85 5.50
CA ALA A 133 -17.49 -5.30 5.80
C ALA A 133 -18.44 -4.10 5.96
N HIS A 134 -18.03 -3.11 6.76
CA HIS A 134 -18.81 -1.88 6.96
C HIS A 134 -19.08 -1.13 5.64
N ILE A 135 -18.07 -0.98 4.78
CA ILE A 135 -18.22 -0.33 3.47
C ILE A 135 -19.29 -1.03 2.61
N ARG A 136 -19.37 -2.37 2.65
CA ARG A 136 -20.35 -3.15 1.87
C ARG A 136 -21.80 -2.98 2.36
N GLU A 137 -21.99 -2.57 3.61
CA GLU A 137 -23.33 -2.34 4.19
C GLU A 137 -23.88 -0.94 3.88
N LEU A 138 -23.02 -0.01 3.46
CA LEU A 138 -23.41 1.36 3.17
C LEU A 138 -24.06 1.50 1.78
N PRO A 139 -24.97 2.46 1.60
CA PRO A 139 -25.48 2.85 0.28
C PRO A 139 -24.43 3.70 -0.47
N LEU A 140 -23.22 3.15 -0.65
CA LEU A 140 -22.04 3.80 -1.21
C LEU A 140 -21.49 2.96 -2.36
N THR A 141 -21.27 3.58 -3.52
CA THR A 141 -20.54 2.89 -4.59
C THR A 141 -19.06 2.85 -4.22
N ALA A 142 -18.55 1.68 -3.84
CA ALA A 142 -17.18 1.51 -3.41
C ALA A 142 -16.40 0.49 -4.24
N THR A 143 -15.09 0.68 -4.34
CA THR A 143 -14.13 -0.34 -4.80
C THR A 143 -13.09 -0.55 -3.72
N ILE A 144 -12.80 -1.79 -3.38
CA ILE A 144 -11.76 -2.14 -2.40
C ILE A 144 -10.57 -2.66 -3.16
N ILE A 145 -9.39 -2.08 -2.93
CA ILE A 145 -8.13 -2.65 -3.41
C ILE A 145 -7.41 -3.31 -2.23
N ARG A 146 -6.78 -4.46 -2.50
CA ARG A 146 -5.97 -5.23 -1.58
C ARG A 146 -4.56 -5.37 -2.20
N PRO A 147 -3.68 -4.37 -2.04
CA PRO A 147 -2.33 -4.44 -2.57
C PRO A 147 -1.55 -5.61 -1.96
N MET A 148 -0.79 -6.32 -2.79
CA MET A 148 0.15 -7.34 -2.34
C MET A 148 1.40 -6.69 -1.71
N ILE A 149 2.43 -7.47 -1.40
CA ILE A 149 3.64 -6.96 -0.72
C ILE A 149 4.29 -5.85 -1.55
N PHE A 150 4.60 -4.71 -0.92
CA PHE A 150 5.26 -3.63 -1.65
C PHE A 150 6.72 -3.97 -1.98
N MET A 151 7.17 -3.66 -3.20
CA MET A 151 8.58 -3.82 -3.59
C MET A 151 9.52 -3.03 -2.66
N GLU A 152 9.07 -1.89 -2.17
CA GLU A 152 9.73 -1.05 -1.17
C GLU A 152 10.06 -1.80 0.13
N MET A 153 9.32 -2.87 0.45
CA MET A 153 9.58 -3.67 1.66
C MET A 153 10.88 -4.45 1.53
N LEU A 154 11.24 -4.89 0.32
CA LEU A 154 12.38 -5.76 0.07
C LEU A 154 13.73 -5.07 0.25
N VAL A 155 13.74 -3.73 0.20
CA VAL A 155 14.94 -2.89 0.39
C VAL A 155 14.97 -2.22 1.77
N ARG A 156 14.12 -2.66 2.71
CA ARG A 156 14.17 -2.15 4.09
C ARG A 156 15.33 -2.77 4.87
N PRO A 157 15.85 -2.06 5.89
CA PRO A 157 16.80 -2.66 6.83
C PRO A 157 16.24 -3.92 7.49
N GLY A 158 17.12 -4.87 7.84
CA GLY A 158 16.75 -6.10 8.54
C GLY A 158 16.53 -7.32 7.64
N PHE A 159 16.58 -7.15 6.31
CA PHE A 159 16.53 -8.26 5.34
C PHE A 159 17.92 -8.66 4.81
N GLY A 160 19.00 -8.17 5.42
CA GLY A 160 20.37 -8.67 5.21
C GLY A 160 21.11 -8.14 3.97
N LEU A 161 20.53 -7.21 3.21
CA LEU A 161 21.14 -6.67 1.98
C LEU A 161 22.51 -6.03 2.25
N GLU A 162 22.69 -5.46 3.44
CA GLU A 162 23.96 -4.91 3.92
C GLU A 162 25.06 -5.96 4.09
N GLU A 163 24.69 -7.22 4.27
CA GLU A 163 25.58 -8.39 4.38
C GLU A 163 25.75 -9.11 3.03
N GLY A 164 25.17 -8.58 1.95
CA GLY A 164 25.21 -9.22 0.63
C GLY A 164 24.27 -10.43 0.50
N ARG A 165 23.18 -10.46 1.29
CA ARG A 165 22.14 -11.49 1.20
C ARG A 165 20.73 -10.87 1.23
N LEU A 166 19.75 -11.56 0.68
CA LEU A 166 18.33 -11.22 0.83
C LEU A 166 17.68 -12.30 1.69
N VAL A 167 17.33 -11.95 2.92
CA VAL A 167 16.58 -12.80 3.84
C VAL A 167 15.09 -12.60 3.56
N SER A 168 14.34 -13.68 3.43
CA SER A 168 12.93 -13.66 3.02
C SER A 168 12.08 -14.60 3.87
N LEU A 169 10.75 -14.44 3.80
CA LEU A 169 9.76 -15.26 4.51
C LEU A 169 9.40 -16.54 3.74
N ILE A 170 9.64 -16.59 2.43
CA ILE A 170 9.26 -17.72 1.57
C ILE A 170 10.42 -18.65 1.27
N HIS A 171 10.11 -19.89 0.93
CA HIS A 171 11.08 -20.82 0.36
C HIS A 171 11.58 -20.34 -1.01
N ARG A 172 12.82 -20.70 -1.36
CA ARG A 172 13.50 -20.19 -2.57
C ARG A 172 12.73 -20.51 -3.86
N ASP A 173 12.05 -21.64 -3.90
CA ASP A 173 11.30 -22.12 -5.07
C ASP A 173 9.83 -21.66 -5.08
N HIS A 174 9.39 -20.96 -4.03
CA HIS A 174 8.03 -20.41 -3.94
C HIS A 174 7.97 -19.01 -4.53
N SER A 175 6.82 -18.65 -5.11
CA SER A 175 6.57 -17.34 -5.68
C SER A 175 5.76 -16.43 -4.76
N ILE A 176 6.05 -15.13 -4.81
CA ILE A 176 5.27 -14.08 -4.17
C ILE A 176 4.80 -13.05 -5.19
N GLN A 177 3.66 -12.42 -4.87
CA GLN A 177 3.12 -11.29 -5.61
C GLN A 177 3.63 -9.99 -5.00
N LEU A 178 4.15 -9.10 -5.83
CA LEU A 178 4.73 -7.82 -5.43
C LEU A 178 3.97 -6.68 -6.07
N THR A 179 3.84 -5.56 -5.38
CA THR A 179 3.24 -4.33 -5.88
C THR A 179 4.25 -3.19 -5.81
N ALA A 180 4.52 -2.50 -6.91
CA ALA A 180 5.23 -1.23 -6.87
C ALA A 180 4.26 -0.16 -6.35
N VAL A 181 4.66 0.66 -5.36
CA VAL A 181 3.76 1.70 -4.84
C VAL A 181 3.27 2.64 -5.94
N GLN A 182 4.12 2.98 -6.91
CA GLN A 182 3.74 3.81 -8.05
C GLN A 182 2.59 3.22 -8.91
N ASP A 183 2.49 1.90 -9.01
CA ASP A 183 1.42 1.25 -9.77
C ASP A 183 0.08 1.30 -9.02
N ILE A 184 0.09 1.39 -7.68
CA ILE A 184 -1.13 1.61 -6.90
C ILE A 184 -1.81 2.91 -7.35
N GLY A 185 -1.02 3.99 -7.52
CA GLY A 185 -1.56 5.26 -8.00
C GLY A 185 -2.17 5.16 -9.40
N LYS A 186 -1.44 4.56 -10.34
CA LYS A 186 -1.92 4.39 -11.73
C LYS A 186 -3.17 3.53 -11.81
N ILE A 187 -3.20 2.42 -11.07
CA ILE A 187 -4.37 1.55 -10.98
C ILE A 187 -5.56 2.33 -10.40
N VAL A 188 -5.40 3.00 -9.26
CA VAL A 188 -6.49 3.77 -8.63
C VAL A 188 -7.03 4.87 -9.56
N ALA A 189 -6.15 5.59 -10.28
CA ALA A 189 -6.58 6.58 -11.26
C ALA A 189 -7.43 5.96 -12.38
N ALA A 190 -7.05 4.78 -12.88
CA ALA A 190 -7.85 4.02 -13.86
C ALA A 190 -9.18 3.53 -13.27
N LEU A 191 -9.21 3.10 -12.01
CA LEU A 191 -10.44 2.69 -11.32
C LEU A 191 -11.45 3.85 -11.21
N PHE A 192 -10.99 5.07 -10.92
CA PHE A 192 -11.86 6.26 -10.92
C PHE A 192 -12.38 6.63 -12.31
N ALA A 193 -11.57 6.41 -13.35
CA ALA A 193 -11.91 6.70 -14.74
C ALA A 193 -12.94 5.71 -15.32
N ASP A 194 -12.91 4.43 -14.89
CA ASP A 194 -13.82 3.37 -15.33
C ASP A 194 -14.68 2.82 -14.18
N ARG A 195 -15.42 3.73 -13.53
CA ARG A 195 -16.36 3.39 -12.46
C ARG A 195 -17.35 2.29 -12.87
N ALA A 196 -17.82 2.28 -14.12
CA ALA A 196 -18.81 1.31 -14.60
C ALA A 196 -18.28 -0.13 -14.51
N ARG A 197 -16.99 -0.34 -14.79
CA ARG A 197 -16.35 -1.65 -14.71
C ARG A 197 -16.02 -2.06 -13.28
N PHE A 198 -15.58 -1.11 -12.43
CA PHE A 198 -14.95 -1.44 -11.14
C PHE A 198 -15.80 -1.15 -9.90
N ALA A 199 -16.95 -0.49 -10.05
CA ALA A 199 -17.88 -0.26 -8.95
C ALA A 199 -18.31 -1.58 -8.29
N GLY A 200 -18.23 -1.64 -6.96
CA GLY A 200 -18.61 -2.82 -6.16
C GLY A 200 -17.54 -3.92 -6.09
N MET A 201 -16.42 -3.79 -6.81
CA MET A 201 -15.39 -4.82 -6.83
C MET A 201 -14.47 -4.77 -5.61
N THR A 202 -13.96 -5.94 -5.22
CA THR A 202 -12.79 -6.10 -4.36
C THR A 202 -11.67 -6.73 -5.20
N LEU A 203 -10.53 -6.06 -5.33
CA LEU A 203 -9.44 -6.46 -6.22
C LEU A 203 -8.15 -6.63 -5.43
N LYS A 204 -7.51 -7.80 -5.52
CA LYS A 204 -6.08 -7.90 -5.20
C LYS A 204 -5.28 -7.31 -6.36
N ILE A 205 -4.29 -6.48 -6.04
CA ILE A 205 -3.47 -5.81 -7.06
C ILE A 205 -2.00 -6.13 -6.84
N ALA A 206 -1.29 -6.39 -7.95
CA ALA A 206 0.12 -6.71 -8.00
C ALA A 206 0.72 -6.19 -9.30
N SER A 207 2.00 -5.86 -9.24
CA SER A 207 2.81 -5.44 -10.38
C SER A 207 3.64 -6.58 -10.98
N ASP A 208 4.04 -7.55 -10.14
CA ASP A 208 4.89 -8.66 -10.57
C ASP A 208 4.71 -9.91 -9.71
N ARG A 209 5.13 -11.06 -10.26
CA ARG A 209 5.21 -12.34 -9.54
C ARG A 209 6.61 -12.90 -9.68
N VAL A 210 7.30 -13.05 -8.56
CA VAL A 210 8.69 -13.53 -8.53
C VAL A 210 8.88 -14.63 -7.50
N THR A 211 9.71 -15.61 -7.85
CA THR A 211 10.23 -16.65 -6.94
C THR A 211 11.40 -16.13 -6.11
N GLY A 212 11.76 -16.84 -5.05
CA GLY A 212 12.99 -16.57 -4.30
C GLY A 212 14.25 -16.62 -5.18
N GLN A 213 14.30 -17.54 -6.13
CA GLN A 213 15.36 -17.60 -7.14
C GLN A 213 15.38 -16.36 -8.06
N GLU A 214 14.22 -15.89 -8.51
CA GLU A 214 14.13 -14.69 -9.34
C GLU A 214 14.46 -13.42 -8.55
N LEU A 215 14.10 -13.36 -7.26
CA LEU A 215 14.55 -12.32 -6.33
C LEU A 215 16.07 -12.27 -6.25
N GLU A 216 16.72 -13.41 -5.98
CA GLU A 216 18.17 -13.53 -5.92
C GLU A 216 18.85 -12.96 -7.18
N ALA A 217 18.35 -13.35 -8.36
CA ALA A 217 18.87 -12.92 -9.64
C ALA A 217 18.63 -11.42 -9.89
N ALA A 218 17.44 -10.90 -9.60
CA ALA A 218 17.09 -9.49 -9.81
C ALA A 218 17.92 -8.56 -8.92
N PHE A 219 18.09 -8.93 -7.64
CA PHE A 219 18.91 -8.17 -6.70
C PHE A 219 20.40 -8.24 -7.06
N SER A 220 20.91 -9.41 -7.47
CA SER A 220 22.30 -9.56 -7.88
C SER A 220 22.64 -8.72 -9.12
N GLU A 221 21.76 -8.72 -10.11
CA GLU A 221 21.90 -7.89 -11.32
C GLU A 221 21.92 -6.41 -10.95
N ALA A 222 20.91 -5.94 -10.20
CA ALA A 222 20.82 -4.54 -9.81
C ALA A 222 21.99 -4.09 -8.92
N ALA A 223 22.47 -4.95 -8.02
CA ALA A 223 23.62 -4.64 -7.16
C ALA A 223 24.96 -4.64 -7.91
N GLY A 224 25.03 -5.25 -9.11
CA GLY A 224 26.28 -5.46 -9.83
C GLY A 224 27.24 -6.45 -9.13
N ARG A 225 26.74 -7.23 -8.17
CA ARG A 225 27.48 -8.24 -7.39
C ARG A 225 26.51 -9.31 -6.89
N SER A 226 27.03 -10.48 -6.54
CA SER A 226 26.21 -11.56 -5.99
C SER A 226 25.49 -11.11 -4.70
N ILE A 227 24.17 -11.29 -4.66
CA ILE A 227 23.33 -11.19 -3.47
C ILE A 227 22.72 -12.57 -3.25
N THR A 228 23.06 -13.25 -2.17
CA THR A 228 22.57 -14.62 -1.92
C THR A 228 21.17 -14.63 -1.34
N TYR A 229 20.36 -15.62 -1.66
CA TYR A 229 19.03 -15.76 -1.06
C TYR A 229 19.07 -16.62 0.21
N ALA A 230 18.38 -16.18 1.26
CA ALA A 230 18.15 -16.96 2.46
C ALA A 230 16.69 -16.84 2.92
N ARG A 231 16.15 -17.88 3.55
CA ARG A 231 14.89 -17.79 4.28
C ARG A 231 15.18 -17.53 5.76
N PHE A 232 14.29 -16.83 6.46
CA PHE A 232 14.31 -16.83 7.92
C PHE A 232 14.27 -18.27 8.46
N PRO A 233 15.11 -18.61 9.45
CA PRO A 233 15.02 -19.90 10.13
C PRO A 233 13.65 -20.09 10.79
N ASP A 234 13.16 -21.33 10.83
CA ASP A 234 11.85 -21.64 11.43
C ASP A 234 11.78 -21.25 12.90
N GLU A 235 12.89 -21.35 13.64
CA GLU A 235 12.98 -20.90 15.03
C GLU A 235 12.71 -19.39 15.19
N VAL A 236 13.16 -18.57 14.22
CA VAL A 236 12.92 -17.12 14.22
C VAL A 236 11.47 -16.81 13.90
N LEU A 237 10.89 -17.55 12.95
CA LEU A 237 9.48 -17.42 12.57
C LEU A 237 8.55 -17.87 13.70
N ALA A 238 8.91 -18.93 14.43
CA ALA A 238 8.16 -19.39 15.60
C ALA A 238 8.29 -18.44 16.81
N ALA A 239 9.44 -17.79 16.98
CA ALA A 239 9.67 -16.85 18.07
C ALA A 239 9.01 -15.46 17.85
N ASN A 240 8.67 -15.12 16.60
CA ASN A 240 8.03 -13.86 16.24
C ASN A 240 6.67 -14.11 15.58
N ALA A 241 5.60 -13.94 16.34
CA ALA A 241 4.22 -14.22 15.90
C ALA A 241 3.84 -13.49 14.60
N ASP A 242 4.38 -12.30 14.37
CA ASP A 242 4.06 -11.50 13.19
C ASP A 242 4.76 -12.04 11.94
N LEU A 243 6.06 -12.35 12.05
CA LEU A 243 6.83 -12.96 10.96
C LEU A 243 6.30 -14.37 10.65
N GLY A 244 5.98 -15.16 11.67
CA GLY A 244 5.38 -16.48 11.50
C GLY A 244 4.02 -16.43 10.80
N HIS A 245 3.15 -15.49 11.20
CA HIS A 245 1.86 -15.30 10.54
C HIS A 245 2.03 -14.87 9.08
N MET A 246 2.94 -13.93 8.79
CA MET A 246 3.20 -13.50 7.41
C MET A 246 3.77 -14.62 6.54
N ALA A 247 4.72 -15.41 7.07
CA ALA A 247 5.29 -16.54 6.35
C ALA A 247 4.21 -17.58 6.02
N SER A 248 3.37 -17.96 6.99
CA SER A 248 2.24 -18.87 6.77
C SER A 248 1.23 -18.31 5.76
N SER A 249 0.94 -17.01 5.82
CA SER A 249 0.02 -16.35 4.89
C SER A 249 0.55 -16.32 3.45
N LEU A 250 1.87 -16.21 3.27
CA LEU A 250 2.53 -16.26 1.97
C LEU A 250 2.64 -17.67 1.39
N GLU A 251 2.54 -18.69 2.24
CA GLU A 251 2.60 -20.09 1.83
C GLU A 251 1.23 -20.62 1.43
N ASP A 252 0.24 -20.50 2.33
CA ASP A 252 -1.08 -21.11 2.14
C ASP A 252 -2.26 -20.16 2.48
N GLY A 253 -1.99 -18.86 2.70
CA GLY A 253 -3.00 -17.89 3.10
C GLY A 253 -3.32 -16.83 2.05
N PRO A 254 -3.97 -15.72 2.46
CA PRO A 254 -4.38 -14.65 1.57
C PRO A 254 -3.23 -14.04 0.74
N LEU A 255 -1.99 -14.06 1.24
CA LEU A 255 -0.84 -13.53 0.51
C LEU A 255 -0.29 -14.50 -0.56
N ALA A 256 -0.66 -15.77 -0.52
CA ALA A 256 -0.31 -16.78 -1.53
C ALA A 256 -1.22 -16.71 -2.78
N GLU A 257 -2.36 -16.02 -2.68
CA GLU A 257 -3.32 -15.92 -3.79
C GLU A 257 -2.71 -15.26 -5.02
N GLN A 258 -3.00 -15.85 -6.19
CA GLN A 258 -2.50 -15.37 -7.47
C GLN A 258 -3.34 -14.18 -7.95
N VAL A 259 -2.65 -13.09 -8.29
CA VAL A 259 -3.25 -11.92 -8.94
C VAL A 259 -3.16 -12.08 -10.46
N ASP A 260 -4.25 -11.76 -11.16
CA ASP A 260 -4.27 -11.72 -12.62
C ASP A 260 -3.45 -10.53 -13.14
N LEU A 261 -2.17 -10.78 -13.42
CA LEU A 261 -1.27 -9.78 -14.01
C LEU A 261 -1.64 -9.41 -15.45
N GLY A 262 -2.49 -10.18 -16.13
CA GLY A 262 -3.06 -9.80 -17.42
C GLY A 262 -4.04 -8.65 -17.26
N LEU A 263 -4.98 -8.79 -16.33
CA LEU A 263 -5.90 -7.72 -15.94
C LEU A 263 -5.15 -6.49 -15.41
N MET A 264 -4.12 -6.67 -14.57
CA MET A 264 -3.34 -5.53 -14.05
C MET A 264 -2.66 -4.73 -15.17
N ARG A 265 -2.16 -5.40 -16.23
CA ARG A 265 -1.62 -4.73 -17.42
C ARG A 265 -2.68 -4.08 -18.29
N GLU A 266 -3.90 -4.63 -18.32
CA GLU A 266 -5.02 -3.98 -18.99
C GLU A 266 -5.41 -2.67 -18.30
N ILE A 267 -5.43 -2.66 -16.96
CA ILE A 267 -5.72 -1.48 -16.15
C ILE A 267 -4.58 -0.45 -16.21
N ASN A 268 -3.33 -0.92 -16.12
CA ASN A 268 -2.12 -0.10 -16.15
C ASN A 268 -1.12 -0.72 -17.16
N PRO A 269 -1.11 -0.27 -18.43
CA PRO A 269 -0.20 -0.78 -19.45
C PRO A 269 1.29 -0.60 -19.12
N GLU A 270 1.62 0.31 -18.21
CA GLU A 270 2.98 0.59 -17.74
C GLU A 270 3.34 -0.17 -16.46
N LEU A 271 2.66 -1.29 -16.17
CA LEU A 271 2.87 -2.12 -14.98
C LEU A 271 4.35 -2.51 -14.82
N VAL A 272 4.91 -2.25 -13.64
CA VAL A 272 6.36 -2.31 -13.43
C VAL A 272 6.81 -3.65 -12.85
N SER A 273 7.73 -4.31 -13.56
CA SER A 273 8.40 -5.51 -13.02
C SER A 273 9.36 -5.16 -11.89
N LEU A 274 9.68 -6.12 -11.02
CA LEU A 274 10.68 -5.92 -9.96
C LEU A 274 12.03 -5.49 -10.52
N ARG A 275 12.49 -6.09 -11.63
CA ARG A 275 13.76 -5.71 -12.27
C ARG A 275 13.74 -4.26 -12.72
N SER A 276 12.69 -3.84 -13.42
CA SER A 276 12.51 -2.46 -13.85
C SER A 276 12.45 -1.49 -12.66
N TRP A 277 11.78 -1.89 -11.57
CA TRP A 277 11.72 -1.09 -10.35
C TRP A 277 13.09 -0.92 -9.68
N LEU A 278 13.87 -2.01 -9.53
CA LEU A 278 15.22 -1.96 -8.94
C LEU A 278 16.20 -1.10 -9.76
N MET A 279 15.98 -0.99 -11.08
CA MET A 279 16.77 -0.16 -11.98
C MET A 279 16.25 1.29 -12.09
N GLY A 280 15.02 1.55 -11.63
CA GLY A 280 14.35 2.85 -11.66
C GLY A 280 14.10 3.40 -10.25
N GLU A 281 12.82 3.54 -9.87
CA GLU A 281 12.39 4.19 -8.62
C GLU A 281 12.93 3.51 -7.34
N GLY A 282 13.24 2.21 -7.41
CA GLY A 282 13.84 1.45 -6.32
C GLY A 282 15.35 1.61 -6.19
N ARG A 283 16.03 2.19 -7.20
CA ARG A 283 17.49 2.20 -7.31
C ARG A 283 18.18 2.86 -6.13
N GLU A 284 17.79 4.08 -5.80
CA GLU A 284 18.39 4.82 -4.69
C GLU A 284 18.18 4.11 -3.35
N LYS A 285 16.98 3.53 -3.12
CA LYS A 285 16.65 2.77 -1.91
C LYS A 285 17.48 1.49 -1.80
N LEU A 286 17.69 0.79 -2.92
CA LEU A 286 18.57 -0.38 -2.98
C LEU A 286 20.01 0.01 -2.65
N GLU A 287 20.55 1.07 -3.26
CA GLU A 287 21.91 1.51 -2.99
C GLU A 287 22.12 1.90 -1.52
N GLU A 288 21.12 2.56 -0.92
CA GLU A 288 21.13 2.87 0.50
C GLU A 288 21.13 1.59 1.35
N ALA A 289 20.28 0.62 1.04
CA ALA A 289 20.21 -0.66 1.74
C ALA A 289 21.53 -1.43 1.68
N LEU A 290 22.21 -1.41 0.53
CA LEU A 290 23.50 -2.08 0.32
C LEU A 290 24.67 -1.40 1.07
N ARG A 291 24.59 -0.09 1.36
CA ARG A 291 25.68 0.69 1.99
C ARG A 291 25.62 0.70 3.52
N ARG A 292 24.44 0.54 4.11
CA ARG A 292 24.24 0.68 5.57
C ARG A 292 24.88 -0.48 6.34
N LYS A 293 26.11 -0.32 6.85
CA LYS A 293 26.66 -1.24 7.86
C LYS A 293 25.81 -1.16 9.12
N GLN A 294 25.30 -2.29 9.62
CA GLN A 294 24.67 -2.32 10.94
C GLN A 294 25.61 -1.71 11.99
N PRO A 295 25.14 -0.85 12.91
CA PRO A 295 25.91 -0.58 14.12
C PRO A 295 26.19 -1.92 14.82
N LYS A 296 27.42 -2.11 15.30
CA LYS A 296 27.82 -3.31 16.05
C LYS A 296 26.86 -3.51 17.23
N ALA A 297 26.33 -4.74 17.32
CA ALA A 297 25.32 -5.24 18.25
C ALA A 297 23.88 -4.83 17.91
N LEU A 298 23.00 -5.83 17.70
CA LEU A 298 21.57 -5.63 17.95
C LEU A 298 21.44 -5.18 19.41
N PRO A 299 20.98 -3.96 19.70
CA PRO A 299 20.49 -3.70 21.05
C PRO A 299 19.29 -4.65 21.27
N ARG A 300 19.20 -5.25 22.45
CA ARG A 300 18.05 -6.06 22.92
C ARG A 300 16.69 -5.33 22.77
N THR A 301 16.69 -4.07 22.38
CA THR A 301 15.54 -3.20 22.14
C THR A 301 14.99 -3.26 20.69
N LEU A 302 15.60 -4.01 19.77
CA LEU A 302 14.98 -4.35 18.48
C LEU A 302 13.95 -5.51 18.58
N LEU A 303 13.80 -6.09 19.78
CA LEU A 303 12.70 -7.00 20.12
C LEU A 303 11.48 -6.26 20.69
N SER A 304 11.52 -4.92 20.76
CA SER A 304 10.45 -4.11 21.37
C SER A 304 9.89 -3.00 20.49
N ASP A 305 10.32 -2.87 19.23
CA ASP A 305 9.65 -1.99 18.27
C ASP A 305 8.87 -2.89 17.31
N PRO A 306 7.53 -2.94 17.42
CA PRO A 306 6.78 -3.94 16.69
C PRO A 306 6.82 -3.63 15.21
N VAL A 307 6.45 -4.66 14.49
CA VAL A 307 6.02 -4.75 13.10
C VAL A 307 4.84 -3.77 12.78
N THR A 308 4.72 -2.63 13.46
CA THR A 308 3.69 -1.58 13.31
C THR A 308 3.91 -0.67 12.09
N ARG A 309 4.72 -1.09 11.11
CA ARG A 309 4.91 -0.40 9.81
C ARG A 309 4.85 -1.36 8.63
N LEU A 310 4.20 -2.52 8.80
CA LEU A 310 4.18 -3.59 7.80
C LEU A 310 2.97 -3.62 6.88
N ILE A 311 2.05 -2.66 6.98
CA ILE A 311 0.92 -2.50 6.05
C ILE A 311 0.66 -1.01 5.82
#